data_AF-A0A497UXD9-F1
#
_entry.id   AF-A0A497UXD9-F1
#
_cell.length_a   1.000
_cell.length_b   1.000
_cell.length_c   1.000
_cell.angle_alpha   90.00
_cell.angle_beta   90.00
_cell.angle_gamma   90.00
#
_symmetry.space_group_name_H-M   'P 1'
#
loop_
_entity.id
_entity.type
_entity.pdbx_description
1 polymer ?
#
loop_
_entity_poly.entity_id
_entity_poly.type
_entity_poly.pdbx_seq_one_letter_code
_entity_poly.pdbx_strand_id
1 'polypeptide(L)' 'MKNQDLNHGKKLNKKQLRIITGGKEMCLLPDLTCKKYALACAEKQCQPGIEL' A
#
# COMPACT_ATOMS: atom_id res chain seq x y z
N MET A 1 23.07 -1.29 7.97
CA MET A 1 21.92 -1.51 7.06
C MET A 1 22.48 -2.00 5.74
N LYS A 2 22.17 -3.25 5.34
CA LYS A 2 22.61 -3.80 4.05
C LYS A 2 21.76 -3.15 2.97
N ASN A 3 22.40 -2.43 2.04
CA ASN A 3 21.76 -1.84 0.87
C ASN A 3 21.26 -2.98 -0.02
N GLN A 4 19.96 -3.29 0.06
CA GLN A 4 19.31 -4.12 -0.96
C GLN A 4 19.13 -3.25 -2.19
N ASP A 5 19.79 -3.65 -3.26
CA ASP A 5 19.63 -3.08 -4.60
C ASP A 5 18.20 -3.38 -5.09
N LEU A 6 17.28 -2.42 -4.91
CA LEU A 6 15.87 -2.53 -5.30
C LEU A 6 15.64 -2.11 -6.77
N ASN A 7 16.59 -2.36 -7.68
CA ASN A 7 16.56 -1.79 -9.04
C ASN A 7 15.74 -2.57 -10.08
N HIS A 8 14.76 -3.41 -9.71
CA HIS A 8 13.90 -4.09 -10.68
C HIS A 8 12.45 -3.56 -10.73
N GLY A 9 12.12 -2.51 -9.95
CA GLY A 9 10.79 -1.90 -9.97
C GLY A 9 10.64 -0.88 -11.11
N LYS A 10 9.62 -1.03 -11.98
CA LYS A 10 9.27 0.01 -12.97
C LYS A 10 8.93 1.31 -12.26
N LYS A 11 9.69 2.38 -12.52
CA LYS A 11 9.41 3.72 -11.98
C LYS A 11 8.02 4.18 -12.43
N LEU A 12 7.11 4.30 -11.46
CA LEU A 12 5.74 4.73 -11.70
C LEU A 12 5.73 6.24 -11.99
N ASN A 13 4.94 6.64 -12.98
CA ASN A 13 4.67 8.07 -13.20
C ASN A 13 3.75 8.62 -12.10
N LYS A 14 3.65 9.95 -11.96
CA LYS A 14 2.81 10.58 -10.91
C LYS A 14 1.35 10.14 -10.94
N LYS A 15 0.79 9.79 -12.11
CA LYS A 15 -0.60 9.31 -12.26
C LYS A 15 -0.75 7.88 -11.74
N GLN A 16 0.17 7.00 -12.10
CA GLN A 16 0.24 5.61 -11.62
C GLN A 16 0.48 5.57 -10.11
N LEU A 17 1.40 6.41 -9.61
CA LEU A 17 1.63 6.56 -8.18
C LEU A 17 0.36 7.04 -7.48
N ARG A 18 -0.34 8.05 -8.02
CA ARG A 18 -1.64 8.50 -7.48
C ARG A 18 -2.73 7.44 -7.50
N ILE A 19 -2.76 6.55 -8.50
CA ILE A 19 -3.71 5.42 -8.52
C ILE A 19 -3.39 4.44 -7.40
N ILE A 20 -2.11 4.22 -7.11
CA ILE A 20 -1.66 3.27 -6.08
C ILE A 20 -1.71 3.87 -4.66
N THR A 21 -1.53 5.18 -4.49
CA THR A 21 -1.41 5.83 -3.18
C THR A 21 -2.47 6.87 -2.88
N GLY A 22 -3.17 7.40 -3.88
CA GLY A 22 -4.10 8.51 -3.74
C GLY A 22 -5.53 8.06 -3.46
N GLY A 23 -6.25 8.84 -2.63
CA GLY A 23 -7.67 8.60 -2.33
C GLY A 23 -7.95 7.39 -1.45
N LYS A 24 -6.92 6.88 -0.76
CA LYS A 24 -7.06 5.75 0.14
C LYS A 24 -7.75 6.16 1.43
N GLU A 25 -8.65 5.32 1.89
CA GLU A 25 -9.37 5.52 3.15
C GLU A 25 -8.57 4.95 4.33
N MET A 26 -8.78 5.52 5.51
CA MET A 26 -8.25 4.96 6.75
C MET A 26 -9.08 3.73 7.12
N CYS A 27 -8.46 2.55 7.01
CA CYS A 27 -9.09 1.29 7.38
C CYS A 27 -8.68 0.81 8.76
N LEU A 28 -7.75 1.50 9.41
CA LEU A 28 -7.29 1.16 10.75
C LEU A 28 -8.24 1.73 11.82
N LEU A 29 -8.65 0.88 12.74
CA LEU A 29 -9.42 1.27 13.91
C LEU A 29 -8.48 1.67 15.08
N PRO A 30 -9.00 2.38 16.11
CA PRO A 30 -8.18 2.82 17.25
C PRO A 30 -7.54 1.68 18.04
N ASP A 31 -8.10 0.48 17.97
CA ASP A 31 -7.62 -0.77 18.58
C ASP A 31 -6.59 -1.50 17.71
N LEU A 32 -6.03 -0.85 16.68
CA LEU A 32 -5.04 -1.39 15.75
C LEU A 32 -5.54 -2.54 14.88
N THR A 33 -6.85 -2.79 14.85
CA THR A 33 -7.47 -3.79 13.96
C THR A 33 -7.90 -3.16 12.64
N CYS A 34 -7.92 -3.99 11.58
CA CYS A 34 -8.40 -3.56 10.28
C CYS A 34 -9.93 -3.61 10.23
N LYS A 35 -10.58 -2.47 10.02
CA LYS A 35 -12.03 -2.38 9.77
C LYS A 35 -12.45 -3.20 8.56
N LYS A 36 -11.61 -3.21 7.52
CA LYS A 36 -11.79 -3.98 6.29
C LYS A 36 -10.45 -4.20 5.58
N TYR A 37 -10.40 -5.23 4.75
CA TYR A 37 -9.26 -5.52 3.89
C TYR A 37 -9.59 -5.11 2.45
N ALA A 38 -8.98 -4.03 1.95
CA ALA A 38 -9.20 -3.55 0.60
C ALA A 38 -7.96 -2.83 0.05
N LEU A 39 -7.77 -2.87 -1.28
CA LEU A 39 -6.72 -2.09 -1.94
C LEU A 39 -6.90 -0.58 -1.77
N ALA A 40 -8.13 -0.14 -1.47
CA ALA A 40 -8.47 1.24 -1.13
C ALA A 40 -7.99 1.66 0.25
N CYS A 41 -7.53 0.74 1.11
CA CYS A 41 -7.03 1.07 2.44
C CYS A 41 -5.64 1.71 2.39
N ALA A 42 -5.43 2.78 3.15
CA ALA A 42 -4.14 3.46 3.27
C ALA A 42 -3.09 2.55 3.91
N GLU A 43 -3.52 1.73 4.86
CA GLU A 43 -2.64 0.89 5.67
C GLU A 43 -2.30 -0.41 4.96
N LYS A 44 -1.00 -0.68 4.80
CA LYS A 44 -0.50 -1.90 4.11
C LYS A 44 -0.95 -3.18 4.80
N GLN A 45 -1.07 -3.18 6.13
CA GLN A 45 -1.56 -4.33 6.90
C GLN A 45 -3.03 -4.66 6.63
N CYS A 46 -3.80 -3.68 6.13
CA CYS A 46 -5.21 -3.83 5.79
C CYS A 46 -5.43 -3.93 4.28
N GLN A 47 -4.37 -4.11 3.49
CA GLN A 47 -4.50 -4.44 2.08
C GLN A 47 -4.41 -5.97 1.96
N PRO A 48 -5.30 -6.62 1.19
CA PRO A 48 -5.17 -8.04 0.93
C PRO A 48 -3.80 -8.30 0.30
N GLY A 49 -3.09 -9.31 0.81
CA GLY A 49 -1.79 -9.69 0.28
C GLY A 49 -1.95 -10.01 -1.20
N ILE A 50 -1.36 -9.20 -2.06
CA ILE A 50 -1.17 -9.58 -3.45
C ILE A 50 0.00 -10.55 -3.41
N GLU A 51 -0.29 -11.85 -3.27
CA GLU A 51 0.67 -12.88 -3.69
C GLU A 51 0.83 -12.69 -5.20
N LEU A 52 1.99 -12.20 -5.60
CA LEU A 52 2.35 -11.83 -6.97
C LEU A 52 3.34 -12.84 -7.51
#